data_AF-A0A3A5V9A1-F1
#
_entry.id   AF-A0A3A5V9A1-F1
#
_cell.length_a   1.000
_cell.length_b   1.000
_cell.length_c   1.000
_cell.angle_alpha   90.00
_cell.angle_beta   90.00
_cell.angle_gamma   90.00
#
_symmetry.space_group_name_H-M   'P 1'
#
loop_
_entity.id
_entity.type
_entity.pdbx_description
1 polymer ?
#
loop_
_entity_poly.entity_id
_entity_poly.type
_entity_poly.pdbx_seq_one_letter_code
_entity_poly.pdbx_strand_id
1 'polypeptide(L)'
;MIRAFYWRLHLGFKKIKSTRLRKKLGQNIKAIITESENGLFAVDPEDLEVGQKLRSGGFGIDEVERLKTFINKNSKVLIVGTHIGSLAIPLSKHCKEITAIEAN
;
A
#
# COMPACT_ATOMS: atom_id res chain seq x y z
N MET A 1 18.17 -23.96 -9.12
CA MET A 1 17.66 -23.53 -10.45
C MET A 1 16.13 -23.39 -10.50
N ILE A 2 15.35 -24.37 -10.02
CA ILE A 2 13.86 -24.35 -10.10
C ILE A 2 13.23 -23.10 -9.44
N ARG A 3 13.71 -22.68 -8.26
CA ARG A 3 13.19 -21.50 -7.55
C ARG A 3 13.40 -20.19 -8.33
N ALA A 4 14.57 -20.01 -8.96
CA ALA A 4 14.86 -18.82 -9.77
C ALA A 4 13.96 -18.77 -11.01
N PHE A 5 13.73 -19.92 -11.64
CA PHE A 5 12.82 -20.05 -12.78
C PHE A 5 11.38 -19.73 -12.40
N TYR A 6 10.90 -20.24 -11.27
CA TYR A 6 9.58 -19.90 -10.71
C TYR A 6 9.42 -18.39 -10.52
N TRP A 7 10.37 -17.74 -9.86
CA TRP A 7 10.30 -16.30 -9.62
C TRP A 7 10.31 -15.50 -10.92
N ARG A 8 11.10 -15.91 -11.91
CA ARG A 8 11.13 -15.25 -13.23
C ARG A 8 9.78 -15.34 -13.95
N LEU A 9 9.14 -16.51 -13.92
CA LEU A 9 7.79 -16.68 -14.47
C LEU A 9 6.77 -15.85 -13.69
N HIS A 10 6.76 -15.94 -12.36
CA HIS A 10 5.83 -15.23 -11.49
C HIS A 10 5.89 -13.71 -11.67
N LEU A 11 7.11 -13.15 -11.68
CA LEU A 11 7.34 -11.73 -11.93
C LEU A 11 6.94 -11.33 -13.35
N GLY A 12 7.19 -12.19 -14.35
CA GLY A 12 6.74 -11.98 -15.72
C GLY A 12 5.22 -11.88 -15.83
N PHE A 13 4.49 -12.79 -15.18
CA PHE A 13 3.02 -12.73 -15.14
C PHE A 13 2.50 -11.48 -14.42
N LYS A 14 3.12 -11.08 -13.29
CA LYS A 14 2.78 -9.83 -12.59
C LYS A 14 2.97 -8.61 -13.49
N LYS A 15 4.10 -8.52 -14.19
CA LYS A 15 4.35 -7.42 -15.14
C LYS A 15 3.28 -7.34 -16.22
N ILE A 16 2.93 -8.47 -16.84
CA ILE A 16 1.87 -8.50 -17.88
C ILE A 16 0.52 -8.02 -17.32
N LYS A 17 0.14 -8.49 -16.12
CA LYS A 17 -1.11 -8.07 -15.47
C LYS A 17 -1.13 -6.56 -15.20
N SER A 18 -0.05 -6.03 -14.64
CA SER A 18 0.13 -4.61 -14.33
C SER A 18 -0.03 -3.74 -15.58
N THR A 19 0.72 -4.04 -16.65
CA THR A 19 0.66 -3.27 -17.90
C THR A 19 -0.70 -3.37 -18.58
N ARG A 20 -1.38 -4.53 -18.51
CA ARG A 20 -2.74 -4.69 -19.04
C ARG A 20 -3.75 -3.80 -18.30
N LEU A 21 -3.64 -3.68 -16.98
CA LEU A 21 -4.51 -2.80 -16.20
C LEU A 21 -4.30 -1.33 -16.57
N ARG A 22 -3.04 -0.87 -16.65
CA ARG A 22 -2.72 0.50 -17.13
C ARG A 22 -3.32 0.76 -18.51
N LYS A 23 -3.11 -0.15 -19.46
CA LYS A 23 -3.65 0.00 -20.83
C LYS A 23 -5.18 0.12 -20.86
N LYS A 24 -5.89 -0.61 -20.00
CA LYS A 24 -7.36 -0.53 -19.90
C LYS A 24 -7.85 0.81 -19.34
N LEU A 25 -7.13 1.39 -18.39
CA LEU A 25 -7.49 2.68 -17.78
C LEU A 25 -7.10 3.87 -18.65
N GLY A 26 -6.07 3.70 -19.48
CA GLY A 26 -5.50 4.74 -20.32
C GLY A 26 -4.17 5.25 -19.78
N GLN A 27 -3.30 5.68 -20.70
CA GLN A 27 -1.91 6.06 -20.37
C GLN A 27 -1.81 7.32 -19.50
N ASN A 28 -2.84 8.17 -19.51
CA ASN A 28 -2.88 9.44 -18.77
C ASN A 28 -3.40 9.28 -17.33
N ILE A 29 -3.83 8.07 -16.94
CA ILE A 29 -4.29 7.80 -15.57
C ILE A 29 -3.06 7.54 -14.70
N LYS A 30 -2.84 8.37 -13.68
CA LYS A 30 -1.74 8.20 -12.71
C LYS A 30 -2.12 7.35 -11.52
N ALA A 31 -3.35 7.47 -11.03
CA ALA A 31 -3.83 6.77 -9.84
C ALA A 31 -5.31 6.41 -9.95
N ILE A 32 -5.71 5.39 -9.18
CA ILE A 32 -7.10 5.04 -8.91
C ILE A 32 -7.40 5.49 -7.50
N ILE A 33 -8.36 6.39 -7.33
CA ILE A 33 -8.86 6.77 -6.02
C ILE A 33 -9.67 5.59 -5.48
N THR A 34 -9.25 5.09 -4.32
CA THR A 34 -9.74 3.86 -3.73
C THR A 34 -10.16 4.15 -2.30
N GLU A 35 -11.42 3.90 -1.99
CA GLU A 35 -11.89 3.80 -0.62
C GLU A 35 -11.65 2.36 -0.14
N SER A 36 -10.93 2.23 0.97
CA SER A 36 -10.59 0.94 1.59
C SER A 36 -10.74 1.03 3.11
N GLU A 37 -10.60 -0.10 3.80
CA GLU A 37 -10.58 -0.15 5.27
C GLU A 37 -9.46 0.71 5.88
N ASN A 38 -8.38 0.96 5.14
CA ASN A 38 -7.31 1.87 5.57
C ASN A 38 -7.71 3.35 5.46
N GLY A 39 -8.72 3.67 4.64
CA GLY A 39 -9.16 5.01 4.29
C GLY A 39 -9.13 5.28 2.78
N LEU A 40 -9.09 6.56 2.41
CA LEU A 40 -9.06 7.00 1.02
C LEU A 40 -7.62 7.11 0.51
N PHE A 41 -7.29 6.37 -0.55
CA PHE A 41 -5.94 6.35 -1.13
C PHE A 41 -5.95 6.61 -2.63
N ALA A 42 -4.95 7.34 -3.12
CA ALA A 42 -4.59 7.37 -4.52
C ALA A 42 -3.58 6.24 -4.79
N VAL A 43 -4.00 5.24 -5.56
CA VAL A 43 -3.21 4.02 -5.74
C VAL A 43 -2.75 3.87 -7.19
N ASP A 44 -1.46 3.60 -7.39
CA ASP A 44 -0.94 3.29 -8.74
C ASP A 44 -1.61 2.02 -9.29
N PRO A 45 -2.23 2.06 -10.49
CA PRO A 45 -2.75 0.86 -11.15
C PRO A 45 -1.77 -0.30 -11.24
N GLU A 46 -0.47 -0.01 -11.32
CA GLU A 46 0.58 -1.00 -11.51
C GLU A 46 1.14 -1.58 -10.21
N ASP A 47 0.82 -0.98 -9.06
CA ASP A 47 1.11 -1.57 -7.76
C ASP A 47 0.20 -2.79 -7.55
N LEU A 48 0.81 -3.97 -7.69
CA LEU A 48 0.15 -5.26 -7.52
C LEU A 48 0.35 -5.87 -6.13
N GLU A 49 1.01 -5.15 -5.21
CA GLU A 49 1.26 -5.60 -3.84
C GLU A 49 0.32 -4.87 -2.88
N VAL A 50 0.75 -3.73 -2.35
CA VAL A 50 -0.02 -2.94 -1.38
C VAL A 50 -1.24 -2.34 -2.06
N GLY A 51 -1.02 -1.72 -3.23
CA GLY A 51 -2.07 -1.06 -3.97
C GLY A 51 -3.17 -1.98 -4.46
N GLN A 52 -2.85 -3.18 -4.94
CA GLN A 52 -3.89 -4.15 -5.31
C GLN A 52 -4.73 -4.56 -4.11
N LYS A 53 -4.11 -4.79 -2.96
CA LYS A 53 -4.84 -5.15 -1.73
C LYS A 53 -5.76 -4.03 -1.26
N LEU A 54 -5.29 -2.79 -1.27
CA LEU A 54 -6.15 -1.62 -0.98
C LEU A 54 -7.35 -1.53 -1.93
N ARG A 55 -7.13 -1.74 -3.24
CA ARG A 55 -8.22 -1.78 -4.24
C ARG A 55 -9.20 -2.94 -4.07
N SER A 56 -8.85 -3.95 -3.28
CA SER A 56 -9.69 -5.11 -3.02
C SER A 56 -10.31 -5.12 -1.62
N GLY A 57 -10.02 -4.13 -0.78
CA GLY A 57 -10.65 -3.99 0.55
C GLY A 57 -9.74 -3.29 1.56
N GLY A 58 -8.48 -3.71 1.69
CA GLY A 58 -7.57 -3.17 2.71
C GLY A 58 -6.20 -3.85 2.72
N PHE A 59 -5.25 -3.27 3.43
CA PHE A 59 -3.89 -3.79 3.59
C PHE A 59 -3.43 -3.68 5.05
N GLY A 60 -3.01 -4.80 5.64
CA GLY A 60 -2.37 -4.79 6.96
C GLY A 60 -3.27 -4.25 8.06
N ILE A 61 -4.58 -4.48 7.99
CA ILE A 61 -5.55 -3.98 8.98
C ILE A 61 -5.27 -4.55 10.36
N ASP A 62 -4.96 -5.85 10.45
CA ASP A 62 -4.56 -6.48 11.72
C ASP A 62 -3.32 -5.80 12.32
N GLU A 63 -2.39 -5.35 11.48
CA GLU A 63 -1.19 -4.64 11.92
C GLU A 63 -1.53 -3.21 12.39
N VAL A 64 -2.43 -2.52 11.70
CA VAL A 64 -2.97 -1.22 12.15
C VAL A 64 -3.62 -1.36 13.53
N GLU A 65 -4.51 -2.35 13.71
CA GLU A 65 -5.20 -2.57 14.97
C GLU A 65 -4.22 -2.97 16.09
N ARG A 66 -3.25 -3.84 15.80
CA ARG A 66 -2.18 -4.19 16.74
C ARG A 66 -1.39 -2.96 17.17
N LEU A 67 -0.97 -2.12 16.22
CA LEU A 67 -0.18 -0.90 16.51
C LEU A 67 -0.97 0.15 17.28
N LYS A 68 -2.29 0.27 17.05
CA LYS A 68 -3.17 1.15 17.84
C LYS A 68 -3.13 0.84 19.34
N THR A 69 -2.87 -0.41 19.75
CA THR A 69 -2.77 -0.77 21.17
C THR A 69 -1.53 -0.21 21.86
N PHE A 70 -0.51 0.20 21.08
CA PHE A 70 0.75 0.73 21.60
C PHE A 70 0.87 2.26 21.54
N ILE A 71 -0.11 2.94 20.94
CA ILE A 71 -0.10 4.40 20.77
C ILE A 71 -1.39 5.03 21.31
N ASN A 72 -1.33 6.32 21.61
CA ASN A 72 -2.47 7.11 22.07
C ASN A 72 -2.39 8.53 21.52
N LYS A 73 -3.41 9.35 21.80
CA LYS A 73 -3.55 10.73 21.30
C LYS A 73 -2.39 11.68 21.63
N ASN A 74 -1.50 11.32 22.56
CA ASN A 74 -0.31 12.11 22.92
C ASN A 74 0.98 11.57 22.29
N SER A 75 0.93 10.41 21.64
CA SER A 75 2.10 9.75 21.05
C SER A 75 2.62 10.49 19.83
N LYS A 76 3.94 10.49 19.65
CA LYS A 76 4.62 10.90 18.42
C LYS A 76 5.25 9.67 17.78
N VAL A 77 4.85 9.33 16.56
CA VAL A 77 5.22 8.06 15.93
C VAL A 77 6.12 8.32 14.72
N LEU A 78 7.25 7.62 14.65
CA LEU A 78 8.11 7.57 13.47
C LEU A 78 7.87 6.25 12.74
N ILE A 79 7.51 6.32 11.45
CA ILE A 79 7.37 5.16 10.57
C ILE A 79 8.43 5.27 9.48
N VAL A 80 9.27 4.25 9.35
CA VAL A 80 10.30 4.15 8.30
C VAL A 80 9.89 3.05 7.34
N GLY A 81 9.86 3.35 6.04
CA GLY A 81 9.33 2.44 5.02
C GLY A 81 7.81 2.51 4.91
N THR A 82 7.23 3.72 4.85
CA THR A 82 5.76 3.89 4.85
C THR A 82 5.06 3.53 3.53
N HIS A 83 5.81 3.31 2.45
CA HIS A 83 5.34 3.13 1.09
C HIS A 83 4.36 4.25 0.67
N ILE A 84 3.08 3.92 0.48
CA ILE A 84 2.00 4.89 0.14
C ILE A 84 1.20 5.36 1.37
N GLY A 85 1.68 5.06 2.58
CA GLY A 85 1.04 5.48 3.82
C GLY A 85 -0.07 4.56 4.32
N SER A 86 -0.16 3.31 3.85
CA SER A 86 -1.26 2.39 4.19
C SER A 86 -1.40 2.13 5.70
N LEU A 87 -0.30 2.18 6.46
CA LEU A 87 -0.30 2.11 7.92
C LEU A 87 -0.27 3.51 8.56
N ALA A 88 0.53 4.42 8.01
CA ALA A 88 0.72 5.75 8.58
C ALA A 88 -0.57 6.58 8.62
N ILE A 89 -1.34 6.61 7.54
CA ILE A 89 -2.58 7.40 7.47
C ILE A 89 -3.61 6.95 8.52
N PRO A 90 -3.99 5.66 8.62
CA PRO A 90 -4.95 5.26 9.65
C PRO A 90 -4.41 5.44 11.07
N LEU A 91 -3.12 5.19 11.33
CA LEU A 91 -2.52 5.41 12.65
C LEU A 91 -2.46 6.89 13.03
N SER A 92 -2.34 7.80 12.06
CA SER A 92 -2.27 9.25 12.32
C SER A 92 -3.51 9.77 13.05
N LYS A 93 -4.65 9.11 12.87
CA LYS A 93 -5.90 9.43 13.56
C LYS A 93 -5.86 9.07 15.05
N HIS A 94 -4.89 8.27 15.51
CA HIS A 94 -4.80 7.74 16.87
C HIS A 94 -3.65 8.32 17.69
N CYS A 95 -2.83 9.21 17.11
CA CYS A 95 -1.71 9.82 17.79
C CYS A 95 -1.67 11.35 17.61
N LYS A 96 -0.75 12.01 18.30
CA LYS A 96 -0.55 13.46 18.19
C LYS A 96 0.10 13.83 16.87
N GLU A 97 1.07 13.02 16.45
CA GLU A 97 1.95 13.33 15.33
C GLU A 97 2.48 12.04 14.73
N ILE A 98 2.53 11.97 13.39
CA ILE A 98 3.26 10.94 12.65
C ILE A 98 4.29 11.61 11.76
N THR A 99 5.53 11.16 11.88
CA THR A 99 6.56 11.36 10.86
C THR A 99 6.68 10.05 10.08
N ALA A 100 6.44 10.10 8.78
CA ALA A 100 6.54 8.95 7.90
C ALA A 100 7.64 9.19 6.86
N ILE A 101 8.58 8.26 6.75
CA ILE A 101 9.73 8.34 5.85
C ILE A 101 9.64 7.16 4.88
N GLU A 102 9.80 7.45 3.59
CA GLU A 102 9.90 6.46 2.52
C GLU A 102 11.11 6.78 1.65
N ALA A 103 11.79 5.76 1.13
CA ALA A 103 13.04 5.92 0.38
C ALA A 103 12.82 6.11 -1.14
N ASN A 104 11.57 6.24 -1.58
CA ASN A 104 11.18 6.33 -2.99
C ASN A 104 11.75 7.55 -3.73
#